data_AF-A0A2D8MS76-F1
#
_entry.id   AF-A0A2D8MS76-F1
#
_cell.length_a   1.000
_cell.length_b   1.000
_cell.length_c   1.000
_cell.angle_alpha   90.00
_cell.angle_beta   90.00
_cell.angle_gamma   90.00
#
_symmetry.space_group_name_H-M   'P 1'
#
loop_
_entity.id
_entity.type
_entity.pdbx_description
1 polymer ?
#
loop_
_entity_poly.entity_id
_entity_poly.type
_entity_poly.pdbx_seq_one_letter_code
_entity_poly.pdbx_strand_id
1 'polypeptide(L)'
;MKKLILVFVLSSLCAQTGAGALSPVVTYWKTLSQEEKEIFLFSYLTQVYETHSELKNTVGYGGITEWYYDNRAEMVYGIFDQLEVVKISEMVKWIDEFYSHGEYANRPFFEALEFAYRFAEASGANMWEKYENLKFDRIKPGKE
;
A
#
# COMPACT_ATOMS: atom_id res chain seq x y z
N MET A 1 46.20 11.29 -11.70
CA MET A 1 44.84 11.84 -11.51
C MET A 1 43.83 11.36 -12.56
N LYS A 2 44.13 11.38 -13.87
CA LYS A 2 43.21 10.88 -14.93
C LYS A 2 42.70 9.43 -14.73
N LYS A 3 43.55 8.52 -14.25
CA LYS A 3 43.16 7.11 -14.00
C LYS A 3 42.18 6.93 -12.82
N LEU A 4 42.26 7.79 -11.80
CA LEU A 4 41.34 7.77 -10.65
C LEU A 4 39.95 8.30 -11.02
N ILE A 5 39.90 9.32 -11.89
CA ILE A 5 38.63 9.85 -12.44
C ILE A 5 37.89 8.77 -13.23
N LEU A 6 38.63 7.97 -14.01
CA LEU A 6 38.06 6.90 -14.82
C LEU A 6 37.44 5.78 -13.96
N VAL A 7 38.07 5.45 -12.83
CA VAL A 7 37.51 4.49 -11.84
C VAL A 7 36.24 5.06 -11.20
N PHE A 8 36.23 6.34 -10.85
CA PHE A 8 35.07 7.00 -10.24
C PHE A 8 33.88 7.07 -11.21
N VAL A 9 34.13 7.35 -12.50
CA VAL A 9 33.09 7.37 -13.55
C VAL A 9 32.55 5.95 -13.82
N LEU A 10 33.41 4.92 -13.83
CA LEU A 10 32.96 3.54 -13.99
C LEU A 10 32.09 3.07 -12.80
N SER A 11 32.44 3.45 -11.56
CA SER A 11 31.63 3.12 -10.40
C SER A 11 30.26 3.81 -10.41
N SER A 12 30.18 5.04 -10.93
CA SER A 12 28.91 5.77 -11.09
C SER A 12 27.97 5.12 -12.10
N LEU A 13 28.51 4.48 -13.14
CA LEU A 13 27.73 3.76 -14.16
C LEU A 13 27.13 2.46 -13.61
N CYS A 14 27.82 1.78 -12.69
CA CYS A 14 27.28 0.60 -12.00
C CYS A 14 26.27 0.95 -10.89
N ALA A 15 26.25 2.19 -10.39
CA ALA A 15 25.28 2.62 -9.37
C ALA A 15 23.88 2.91 -9.94
N GLN A 16 23.75 3.11 -11.26
CA GLN A 16 22.47 3.43 -11.90
C GLN A 16 21.57 2.22 -12.19
N THR A 17 22.01 1.00 -11.91
CA THR A 17 21.27 -0.22 -12.29
C THR A 17 20.27 -0.72 -11.24
N GLY A 18 20.02 0.01 -10.15
CA GLY A 18 19.26 -0.50 -9.00
C GLY A 18 17.95 0.20 -8.64
N ALA A 19 17.69 1.43 -9.11
CA ALA A 19 16.50 2.18 -8.72
C ALA A 19 15.66 2.47 -9.96
N GLY A 20 14.76 1.55 -10.32
CA GLY A 20 13.68 1.86 -11.26
C GLY A 20 12.96 3.13 -10.80
N ALA A 21 12.47 3.93 -11.74
CA ALA A 21 11.75 5.17 -11.43
C ALA A 21 10.70 4.89 -10.35
N LEU A 22 10.70 5.71 -9.29
CA LEU A 22 9.72 5.56 -8.23
C LEU A 22 8.32 5.68 -8.82
N SER A 23 7.41 4.80 -8.37
CA SER A 23 6.00 4.94 -8.70
C SER A 23 5.55 6.38 -8.37
N PRO A 24 4.86 7.09 -9.30
CA PRO A 24 4.43 8.46 -9.06
C PRO A 24 3.62 8.61 -7.77
N VAL A 25 2.80 7.60 -7.41
CA VAL A 25 2.01 7.58 -6.17
C VAL A 25 2.91 7.50 -4.94
N VAL A 26 3.96 6.66 -4.97
CA VAL A 26 4.90 6.54 -3.86
C VAL A 26 5.74 7.81 -3.71
N THR A 27 6.14 8.41 -4.83
CA THR A 27 6.83 9.70 -4.85
C THR A 27 5.94 10.77 -4.23
N TYR A 28 4.67 10.86 -4.64
CA TYR A 28 3.72 11.81 -4.10
C TYR A 28 3.51 11.59 -2.60
N TRP A 29 3.21 10.36 -2.16
CA TRP A 29 3.02 9.99 -0.76
C TRP A 29 4.16 10.47 0.15
N LYS A 30 5.42 10.31 -0.29
CA LYS A 30 6.61 10.73 0.46
C LYS A 30 6.75 12.25 0.61
N THR A 31 6.05 13.05 -0.20
CA THR A 31 6.05 14.51 -0.10
C THR A 31 4.97 15.05 0.84
N LEU A 32 4.00 14.23 1.22
CA LEU A 32 2.86 14.64 2.03
C LEU A 32 3.23 14.74 3.52
N SER A 33 2.69 15.75 4.17
CA SER A 33 2.58 15.79 5.63
C SER A 33 1.64 14.71 6.15
N GLN A 34 1.65 14.47 7.46
CA GLN A 34 0.79 13.45 8.07
C GLN A 34 -0.70 13.69 7.79
N GLU A 35 -1.17 14.93 7.92
CA GLU A 35 -2.57 15.29 7.66
C GLU A 35 -2.93 15.10 6.17
N GLU A 36 -2.03 15.51 5.27
CA GLU A 36 -2.23 15.31 3.82
C GLU A 36 -2.27 13.83 3.43
N LYS A 37 -1.51 12.95 4.12
CA LYS A 37 -1.58 11.50 3.93
C LYS A 37 -2.92 10.92 4.36
N GLU A 38 -3.49 11.40 5.46
CA GLU A 38 -4.83 10.99 5.90
C GLU A 38 -5.89 11.40 4.87
N ILE A 39 -5.82 12.64 4.37
CA ILE A 39 -6.71 13.13 3.30
C ILE A 39 -6.54 12.31 2.02
N PHE A 40 -5.29 12.05 1.60
CA PHE A 40 -5.02 11.24 0.42
C PHE A 40 -5.57 9.82 0.57
N LEU A 41 -5.32 9.18 1.72
CA LEU A 41 -5.79 7.82 1.98
C LEU A 41 -7.32 7.76 1.94
N PHE A 42 -8.01 8.67 2.63
CA PHE A 42 -9.47 8.69 2.61
C PHE A 42 -10.03 8.93 1.20
N SER A 43 -9.40 9.84 0.44
CA SER A 43 -9.78 10.12 -0.95
C SER A 43 -9.59 8.90 -1.85
N TYR A 44 -8.48 8.17 -1.69
CA TYR A 44 -8.19 6.94 -2.44
C TYR A 44 -9.26 5.87 -2.15
N LEU A 45 -9.57 5.62 -0.87
CA LEU A 45 -10.57 4.64 -0.46
C LEU A 45 -11.95 5.00 -1.04
N THR A 46 -12.35 6.27 -0.92
CA THR A 46 -13.63 6.76 -1.46
C THR A 46 -13.68 6.60 -2.98
N GLN A 47 -12.59 6.92 -3.68
CA GLN A 47 -12.55 6.77 -5.14
C GLN A 47 -12.73 5.31 -5.57
N VAL A 48 -12.13 4.34 -4.88
CA VAL A 48 -12.30 2.92 -5.20
C VAL A 48 -13.74 2.47 -4.94
N TYR A 49 -14.34 2.90 -3.82
CA TYR A 49 -15.75 2.64 -3.50
C TYR A 49 -16.69 3.18 -4.59
N GLU A 50 -16.52 4.45 -4.96
CA GLU A 50 -17.36 5.12 -5.96
C GLU A 50 -17.18 4.47 -7.34
N THR A 51 -15.95 4.12 -7.72
CA THR A 51 -15.67 3.42 -8.99
C THR A 51 -16.40 2.07 -9.05
N HIS A 52 -16.36 1.28 -7.99
CA HIS A 52 -17.08 0.01 -7.96
C HIS A 52 -18.60 0.21 -8.03
N SER A 53 -19.12 1.20 -7.29
CA SER A 53 -20.55 1.55 -7.30
C SER A 53 -21.01 2.00 -8.69
N GLU A 54 -20.21 2.81 -9.37
CA GLU A 54 -20.47 3.25 -10.75
C GLU A 54 -20.39 2.09 -11.73
N LEU A 55 -19.40 1.19 -11.62
CA LEU A 55 -19.32 -0.02 -12.45
C LEU A 55 -20.57 -0.90 -12.31
N LYS A 56 -21.04 -1.10 -11.08
CA LYS A 56 -22.30 -1.83 -10.82
C LYS A 56 -23.50 -1.16 -11.49
N ASN A 57 -23.58 0.16 -11.45
CA ASN A 57 -24.70 0.92 -12.01
C ASN A 57 -24.67 0.98 -13.55
N THR A 58 -23.48 1.00 -14.15
CA THR A 58 -23.31 1.21 -15.59
C THR A 58 -23.16 -0.07 -16.39
N VAL A 59 -22.44 -1.06 -15.85
CA VAL A 59 -22.12 -2.34 -16.51
C VAL A 59 -22.97 -3.49 -15.96
N GLY A 60 -23.47 -3.37 -14.73
CA GLY A 60 -24.19 -4.44 -14.02
C GLY A 60 -23.24 -5.39 -13.29
N TYR A 61 -23.79 -6.51 -12.82
CA TYR A 61 -23.03 -7.53 -12.09
C TYR A 61 -22.36 -8.52 -13.05
N GLY A 62 -21.06 -8.79 -12.81
CA GLY A 62 -20.25 -9.74 -13.56
C GLY A 62 -19.12 -9.09 -14.38
N GLY A 63 -18.23 -9.92 -14.92
CA GLY A 63 -17.12 -9.47 -15.78
C GLY A 63 -16.19 -8.49 -15.07
N ILE A 64 -16.08 -7.27 -15.59
CA ILE A 64 -15.18 -6.24 -15.04
C ILE A 64 -15.61 -5.77 -13.65
N THR A 65 -16.91 -5.77 -13.34
CA THR A 65 -17.42 -5.34 -12.03
C THR A 65 -16.97 -6.31 -10.93
N GLU A 66 -17.10 -7.62 -11.19
CA GLU A 66 -16.68 -8.67 -10.25
C GLU A 66 -15.15 -8.69 -10.11
N TRP A 67 -14.42 -8.60 -11.23
CA TRP A 67 -12.97 -8.48 -11.18
C TRP A 67 -12.51 -7.27 -10.36
N TYR A 68 -13.15 -6.10 -10.54
CA TYR A 68 -12.81 -4.89 -9.79
C TYR A 68 -13.12 -5.05 -8.30
N TYR A 69 -14.22 -5.74 -7.95
CA TYR A 69 -14.52 -6.08 -6.58
C TYR A 69 -13.41 -6.92 -5.95
N ASP A 70 -13.14 -8.10 -6.53
CA ASP A 70 -12.18 -9.09 -6.00
C ASP A 70 -10.75 -8.54 -5.91
N ASN A 71 -10.37 -7.62 -6.80
CA ASN A 71 -8.98 -7.15 -6.91
C ASN A 71 -8.75 -5.75 -6.32
N ARG A 72 -9.81 -5.00 -6.01
CA ARG A 72 -9.71 -3.61 -5.53
C ARG A 72 -10.70 -3.29 -4.42
N ALA A 73 -12.00 -3.47 -4.67
CA ALA A 73 -13.02 -2.91 -3.80
C ALA A 73 -13.22 -3.70 -2.50
N GLU A 74 -13.11 -5.03 -2.53
CA GLU A 74 -13.29 -5.88 -1.34
C GLU A 74 -12.40 -5.44 -0.18
N MET A 75 -11.10 -5.27 -0.43
CA MET A 75 -10.16 -4.78 0.58
C MET A 75 -10.52 -3.38 1.08
N VAL A 76 -10.95 -2.47 0.19
CA VAL A 76 -11.36 -1.11 0.58
C VAL A 76 -12.61 -1.14 1.45
N TYR A 77 -13.57 -2.03 1.19
CA TYR A 77 -14.71 -2.24 2.07
C TYR A 77 -14.25 -2.70 3.46
N GLY A 78 -13.38 -3.70 3.53
CA GLY A 78 -12.81 -4.16 4.80
C GLY A 78 -12.07 -3.04 5.54
N ILE A 79 -11.36 -2.16 4.84
CA ILE A 79 -10.70 -1.00 5.45
C ILE A 79 -11.73 -0.02 6.03
N PHE A 80 -12.83 0.26 5.33
CA PHE A 80 -13.89 1.11 5.89
C PHE A 80 -14.47 0.55 7.18
N ASP A 81 -14.68 -0.77 7.26
CA ASP A 81 -15.12 -1.44 8.48
C ASP A 81 -14.08 -1.28 9.62
N GLN A 82 -12.78 -1.42 9.29
CA GLN A 82 -11.70 -1.22 10.26
C GLN A 82 -11.60 0.23 10.75
N LEU A 83 -11.96 1.22 9.92
CA LEU A 83 -11.94 2.63 10.31
C LEU A 83 -12.98 2.99 11.37
N GLU A 84 -13.96 2.12 11.65
CA GLU A 84 -14.87 2.28 12.80
C GLU A 84 -14.17 2.06 14.15
N VAL A 85 -13.08 1.29 14.17
CA VAL A 85 -12.36 0.89 15.38
C VAL A 85 -10.89 1.35 15.41
N VAL A 86 -10.31 1.67 14.25
CA VAL A 86 -8.94 2.14 14.07
C VAL A 86 -8.97 3.54 13.44
N LYS A 87 -8.12 4.45 13.95
CA LYS A 87 -7.99 5.78 13.35
C LYS A 87 -7.28 5.70 12.01
N ILE A 88 -7.69 6.51 11.05
CA ILE A 88 -7.00 6.63 9.75
C ILE A 88 -5.52 6.97 9.89
N SER A 89 -5.14 7.72 10.94
CA SER A 89 -3.75 8.04 11.25
C SER A 89 -2.89 6.80 11.59
N GLU A 90 -3.48 5.75 12.16
CA GLU A 90 -2.79 4.47 12.39
C GLU A 90 -2.56 3.71 11.08
N MET A 91 -3.55 3.74 10.17
CA MET A 91 -3.37 3.19 8.81
C MET A 91 -2.23 3.89 8.07
N VAL A 92 -2.16 5.23 8.15
CA VAL A 92 -1.06 6.01 7.57
C VAL A 92 0.29 5.60 8.15
N LYS A 93 0.39 5.38 9.47
CA LYS A 93 1.63 4.91 10.11
C LYS A 93 2.08 3.56 9.57
N TRP A 94 1.17 2.61 9.36
CA TRP A 94 1.52 1.29 8.82
C TRP A 94 1.94 1.35 7.35
N ILE A 95 1.34 2.24 6.56
CA ILE A 95 1.76 2.50 5.18
C ILE A 95 3.18 3.13 5.17
N ASP A 96 3.46 4.07 6.07
CA ASP A 96 4.81 4.64 6.22
C ASP A 96 5.83 3.60 6.66
N GLU A 97 5.47 2.71 7.60
CA GLU A 97 6.31 1.59 8.03
C GLU A 97 6.65 0.70 6.83
N PHE A 98 5.66 0.30 6.05
CA PHE A 98 5.86 -0.50 4.84
C PHE A 98 6.89 0.14 3.91
N TYR A 99 6.77 1.44 3.61
CA TYR A 99 7.73 2.13 2.74
C TYR A 99 9.08 2.46 3.37
N SER A 100 9.22 2.34 4.70
CA SER A 100 10.49 2.53 5.39
C SER A 100 11.48 1.40 5.12
N HIS A 101 10.98 0.21 4.76
CA HIS A 101 11.80 -0.93 4.37
C HIS A 101 12.29 -0.79 2.93
N GLY A 102 13.62 -0.85 2.74
CA GLY A 102 14.25 -0.62 1.43
C GLY A 102 13.74 -1.53 0.31
N GLU A 103 13.33 -2.76 0.62
CA GLU A 103 12.76 -3.71 -0.34
C GLU A 103 11.32 -3.37 -0.80
N TYR A 104 10.61 -2.55 -0.02
CA TYR A 104 9.25 -2.13 -0.28
C TYR A 104 9.15 -0.67 -0.73
N ALA A 105 10.25 0.08 -0.70
CA ALA A 105 10.31 1.52 -0.96
C ALA A 105 9.79 1.97 -2.34
N ASN A 106 9.58 1.05 -3.29
CA ASN A 106 9.00 1.29 -4.61
C ASN A 106 7.87 0.31 -4.99
N ARG A 107 7.25 -0.36 -4.01
CA ARG A 107 6.11 -1.23 -4.27
C ARG A 107 4.85 -0.42 -4.57
N PRO A 108 3.88 -0.96 -5.34
CA PRO A 108 2.60 -0.31 -5.60
C PRO A 108 1.87 0.09 -4.31
N PHE A 109 1.15 1.21 -4.34
CA PHE A 109 0.38 1.70 -3.19
C PHE A 109 -0.66 0.72 -2.68
N PHE A 110 -1.26 -0.06 -3.58
CA PHE A 110 -2.20 -1.10 -3.21
C PHE A 110 -1.57 -2.17 -2.29
N GLU A 111 -0.30 -2.54 -2.48
CA GLU A 111 0.38 -3.51 -1.61
C GLU A 111 0.65 -2.92 -0.22
N ALA A 112 1.00 -1.63 -0.13
CA ALA A 112 1.16 -0.94 1.15
C ALA A 112 -0.17 -0.82 1.90
N LEU A 113 -1.26 -0.61 1.16
CA LEU A 113 -2.61 -0.54 1.71
C LEU A 113 -3.08 -1.91 2.22
N GLU A 114 -2.80 -2.99 1.48
CA GLU A 114 -3.05 -4.36 1.90
C GLU A 114 -2.28 -4.70 3.17
N PHE A 115 -1.00 -4.32 3.25
CA PHE A 115 -0.19 -4.47 4.46
C PHE A 115 -0.85 -3.77 5.66
N ALA A 116 -1.26 -2.52 5.50
CA ALA A 116 -1.92 -1.75 6.56
C ALA A 116 -3.26 -2.38 6.98
N TYR A 117 -4.06 -2.85 6.03
CA TYR A 117 -5.33 -3.53 6.31
C TYR A 117 -5.12 -4.82 7.11
N ARG A 118 -4.18 -5.66 6.68
CA ARG A 118 -3.82 -6.88 7.42
C ARG A 118 -3.28 -6.58 8.81
N PHE A 119 -2.55 -5.47 8.98
CA PHE A 119 -2.11 -4.98 10.29
C PHE A 119 -3.28 -4.48 11.16
N ALA A 120 -4.32 -3.91 10.56
CA ALA A 120 -5.54 -3.54 11.28
C ALA A 120 -6.23 -4.79 11.85
N GLU A 121 -6.42 -5.81 11.01
CA GLU A 121 -7.10 -7.06 11.37
C GLU A 121 -6.30 -7.97 12.32
N ALA A 122 -4.96 -7.94 12.23
CA ALA A 122 -4.11 -8.80 13.05
C ALA A 122 -4.31 -8.53 14.56
N SER A 123 -4.60 -9.58 15.32
CA SER A 123 -4.62 -9.56 16.78
C SER A 123 -3.20 -9.30 17.32
N GLY A 124 -3.07 -8.45 18.34
CA GLY A 124 -1.78 -8.12 18.96
C GLY A 124 -1.82 -6.73 19.59
N ALA A 125 -1.18 -6.55 20.74
CA ALA A 125 -1.21 -5.30 21.49
C ALA A 125 -0.19 -4.26 20.96
N ASN A 126 0.84 -4.72 20.24
CA ASN A 126 1.90 -3.87 19.70
C ASN A 126 2.37 -4.30 18.30
N MET A 127 3.10 -3.41 17.62
CA MET A 127 3.57 -3.57 16.23
C MET A 127 4.33 -4.87 15.96
N TRP A 128 5.18 -5.29 16.90
CA TRP A 128 6.02 -6.47 16.74
C TRP A 128 5.21 -7.77 16.82
N GLU A 129 4.27 -7.86 17.75
CA GLU A 129 3.35 -9.01 17.87
C GLU A 129 2.51 -9.18 16.60
N LYS A 130 2.00 -8.08 16.05
CA LYS A 130 1.25 -8.09 14.79
C LYS A 130 2.11 -8.55 13.61
N TYR A 131 3.36 -8.07 13.52
CA TYR A 131 4.30 -8.47 12.48
C TYR A 131 4.64 -9.97 12.51
N GLU A 132 4.86 -10.54 13.69
CA GLU A 132 5.10 -11.97 13.83
C GLU A 132 3.85 -12.79 13.46
N ASN A 133 2.66 -12.38 13.88
CA ASN A 133 1.41 -13.07 13.50
C ASN A 133 1.20 -13.10 11.98
N LEU A 134 1.55 -12.03 11.26
CA LEU A 134 1.43 -11.94 9.81
C LEU A 134 2.42 -12.82 9.03
N LYS A 135 3.54 -13.23 9.64
CA LYS A 135 4.53 -14.15 9.02
C LYS A 135 4.09 -15.61 9.03
N PHE A 136 3.33 -16.03 10.04
CA PHE A 136 3.02 -17.44 10.26
C PHE A 136 1.67 -17.88 9.69
N ASP A 137 0.76 -16.96 9.40
CA ASP A 137 -0.54 -17.29 8.83
C ASP A 137 -0.51 -17.31 7.29
N ARG A 138 -0.57 -18.53 6.71
CA ARG A 138 -1.23 -18.72 5.42
C ARG A 138 -2.72 -18.53 5.66
N ILE A 139 -3.23 -17.35 5.30
CA ILE A 139 -4.64 -17.03 5.47
C ILE A 139 -5.47 -17.97 4.57
N LYS A 140 -6.30 -18.80 5.20
CA LYS A 140 -7.48 -19.38 4.54
C LYS A 140 -8.54 -18.28 4.54
N PRO A 141 -9.20 -18.00 3.41
CA PRO A 141 -10.34 -17.11 3.41
C PRO A 141 -11.40 -17.67 4.35
N GLY A 142 -11.83 -16.85 5.31
CA GLY A 142 -12.86 -17.21 6.27
C GLY A 142 -14.14 -17.56 5.53
N LYS A 143 -14.55 -18.81 5.64
CA LYS A 143 -15.96 -19.17 5.62
C LYS A 143 -16.51 -18.82 6.99
N GLU A 144 -17.52 -17.97 7.04
CA GLU A 144 -18.83 -18.28 7.65
C GLU A 144 -19.92 -17.61 6.81
#